data_AF-A0ABD5PQ12-F1
#
_entry.id   AF-A0ABD5PQ12-F1
#
_cell.length_a   1.000
_cell.length_b   1.000
_cell.length_c   1.000
_cell.angle_alpha   90.00
_cell.angle_beta   90.00
_cell.angle_gamma   90.00
#
_symmetry.space_group_name_H-M   'P 1'
#
loop_
_entity.id
_entity.type
_entity.pdbx_description
1 polymer ?
#
loop_
_entity_poly.entity_id
_entity_poly.type
_entity_poly.pdbx_seq_one_letter_code
_entity_poly.pdbx_strand_id
1 'polypeptide(L)'
;MFGQGNQTYQEVVDLIHAWRPSQDYGHESKFQSELADFLDEELNRQSDGMMGDIMGGGRSNYVVSRERGNARGDVVVDDTVGIEMKRHFSNDQKRKLRGQLEDYADNYPYVIALACGIDDTDGWREVENKFIQGRGMGMNQTQFTFIAKRRENFGEEHDFGGGGGFGGGIPGL
;
A
#
# COMPACT_ATOMS: atom_id res chain seq x y z
N MET A 1 10.16 -15.13 -13.01
CA MET A 1 9.87 -13.69 -12.88
C MET A 1 9.43 -13.33 -11.45
N PHE A 2 10.09 -13.86 -10.42
CA PHE A 2 9.74 -13.57 -9.01
C PHE A 2 10.53 -12.40 -8.39
N GLY A 3 11.56 -11.90 -9.09
CA GLY A 3 12.41 -10.81 -8.60
C GLY A 3 11.74 -9.44 -8.69
N GLN A 4 11.22 -9.09 -9.87
CA GLN A 4 10.66 -7.76 -10.13
C GLN A 4 9.34 -7.50 -9.39
N GLY A 5 8.40 -8.45 -9.40
CA GLY A 5 7.12 -8.27 -8.70
C GLY A 5 7.28 -8.13 -7.18
N ASN A 6 8.25 -8.82 -6.57
CA ASN A 6 8.56 -8.66 -5.16
C ASN A 6 9.17 -7.28 -4.87
N GLN A 7 9.99 -6.74 -5.78
CA GLN A 7 10.54 -5.38 -5.63
C GLN A 7 9.44 -4.32 -5.69
N THR A 8 8.58 -4.35 -6.71
CA THR A 8 7.39 -3.47 -6.82
C THR A 8 6.54 -3.53 -5.56
N TYR A 9 6.30 -4.74 -5.03
CA TYR A 9 5.51 -4.93 -3.84
C TYR A 9 6.14 -4.29 -2.58
N GLN A 10 7.44 -4.46 -2.35
CA GLN A 10 8.11 -3.85 -1.19
C GLN A 10 8.09 -2.33 -1.29
N GLU A 11 8.37 -1.77 -2.46
CA GLU A 11 8.32 -0.32 -2.69
C GLU A 11 6.91 0.25 -2.43
N VAL A 12 5.87 -0.43 -2.92
CA VAL A 12 4.47 -0.04 -2.65
C VAL A 12 4.14 -0.12 -1.16
N VAL A 13 4.59 -1.15 -0.45
CA VAL A 13 4.37 -1.28 1.00
C VAL A 13 5.05 -0.12 1.76
N ASP A 14 6.30 0.18 1.44
CA ASP A 14 7.05 1.28 2.08
C ASP A 14 6.40 2.64 1.81
N LEU A 15 6.00 2.89 0.57
CA LEU A 15 5.27 4.11 0.20
C LEU A 15 3.92 4.19 0.90
N ILE A 16 3.15 3.10 0.97
CA ILE A 16 1.88 3.11 1.72
C ILE A 16 2.16 3.34 3.19
N HIS A 17 3.23 2.81 3.79
CA HIS A 17 3.60 3.11 5.18
C HIS A 17 3.93 4.58 5.39
N ALA A 18 4.66 5.21 4.46
CA ALA A 18 4.99 6.63 4.51
C ALA A 18 3.79 7.54 4.26
N TRP A 19 2.89 7.13 3.36
CA TRP A 19 1.72 7.90 2.97
C TRP A 19 0.83 8.19 4.18
N ARG A 20 0.37 9.44 4.26
CA ARG A 20 -0.60 9.89 5.26
C ARG A 20 -1.73 10.59 4.49
N PRO A 21 -2.98 10.17 4.65
CA PRO A 21 -4.09 10.85 3.99
C PRO A 21 -4.10 12.34 4.34
N SER A 22 -4.26 13.19 3.32
CA SER A 22 -4.25 14.65 3.49
C SER A 22 -5.41 15.18 4.34
N GLN A 23 -6.51 14.43 4.41
CA GLN A 23 -7.68 14.76 5.23
C GLN A 23 -8.57 13.55 5.46
N ASP A 24 -9.53 13.70 6.37
CA ASP A 24 -10.57 12.70 6.60
C ASP A 24 -11.72 12.85 5.58
N TYR A 25 -11.61 12.16 4.45
CA TYR A 25 -12.64 12.22 3.43
C TYR A 25 -13.93 11.50 3.84
N GLY A 26 -15.06 11.99 3.32
CA GLY A 26 -16.37 11.33 3.47
C GLY A 26 -16.58 10.07 2.62
N HIS A 27 -15.70 9.79 1.64
CA HIS A 27 -15.87 8.71 0.67
C HIS A 27 -14.55 7.97 0.42
N GLU A 28 -14.61 6.63 0.36
CA GLU A 28 -13.46 5.75 0.04
C GLU A 28 -12.78 6.16 -1.28
N SER A 29 -13.58 6.53 -2.29
CA SER A 29 -13.06 6.92 -3.61
C SER A 29 -12.11 8.11 -3.60
N LYS A 30 -12.19 9.01 -2.61
CA LYS A 30 -11.25 10.12 -2.47
C LYS A 30 -9.90 9.66 -1.94
N PHE A 31 -9.88 8.79 -0.93
CA PHE A 31 -8.65 8.15 -0.46
C PHE A 31 -8.00 7.32 -1.57
N GLN A 32 -8.79 6.59 -2.36
CA GLN A 32 -8.30 5.82 -3.51
C GLN A 32 -7.66 6.72 -4.58
N SER A 33 -8.26 7.89 -4.84
CA SER A 33 -7.71 8.86 -5.80
C SER A 33 -6.37 9.38 -5.32
N GLU A 34 -6.34 9.88 -4.07
CA GLU A 34 -5.13 10.45 -3.48
C GLU A 34 -4.00 9.42 -3.39
N LEU A 35 -4.29 8.19 -2.97
CA LEU A 35 -3.28 7.14 -2.90
C LEU A 35 -2.74 6.81 -4.29
N ALA A 36 -3.60 6.72 -5.31
CA ALA A 36 -3.17 6.42 -6.67
C ALA A 36 -2.25 7.52 -7.21
N ASP A 37 -2.63 8.79 -7.02
CA ASP A 37 -1.81 9.94 -7.44
C ASP A 37 -0.45 9.94 -6.71
N PHE A 38 -0.44 9.69 -5.39
CA PHE A 38 0.77 9.61 -4.58
C PHE A 38 1.69 8.47 -5.01
N LEU A 39 1.15 7.26 -5.21
CA LEU A 39 1.94 6.11 -5.64
C LEU A 39 2.50 6.31 -7.05
N ASP A 40 1.71 6.86 -7.97
CA ASP A 40 2.16 7.14 -9.34
C ASP A 40 3.32 8.14 -9.33
N GLU A 41 3.20 9.22 -8.54
CA GLU A 41 4.25 10.22 -8.42
C GLU A 41 5.52 9.66 -7.78
N GLU A 42 5.43 9.00 -6.61
CA GLU A 42 6.62 8.56 -5.88
C GLU A 42 7.33 7.36 -6.53
N LEU A 43 6.59 6.38 -7.06
CA LEU A 43 7.19 5.24 -7.75
C LEU A 43 7.95 5.69 -9.00
N ASN A 44 7.37 6.60 -9.79
CA ASN A 44 8.02 7.11 -10.99
C ASN A 44 9.15 8.12 -10.66
N ARG A 45 9.03 8.89 -9.57
CA ARG A 45 10.12 9.77 -9.09
C ARG A 45 11.33 8.98 -8.57
N GLN A 46 11.11 7.87 -7.86
CA GLN A 46 12.20 7.00 -7.41
C GLN A 46 12.93 6.33 -8.58
N SER A 47 12.20 5.97 -9.64
CA SER A 47 12.78 5.49 -10.90
C SER A 47 13.71 6.54 -11.55
N ASP A 48 13.31 7.81 -11.52
CA ASP A 48 14.08 8.92 -12.09
C ASP A 48 15.28 9.36 -11.21
N GLY A 49 15.19 9.21 -9.88
CA GLY A 49 16.10 9.86 -8.92
C GLY A 49 17.42 9.16 -8.56
N MET A 50 17.60 7.87 -8.87
CA MET A 50 18.80 7.12 -8.44
C MET A 50 19.49 6.28 -9.55
N MET A 51 18.82 6.02 -10.68
CA MET A 51 19.38 5.09 -11.68
C MET A 51 19.01 5.41 -13.15
N GLY A 52 18.18 6.42 -13.43
CA GLY A 52 17.77 6.76 -14.79
C GLY A 52 18.87 7.40 -15.66
N ASP A 53 19.81 8.13 -15.03
CA ASP A 53 20.81 8.92 -15.77
C ASP A 53 22.16 8.21 -15.98
N ILE A 54 22.48 7.16 -15.22
CA ILE A 54 23.83 6.52 -15.26
C ILE A 54 23.85 5.22 -16.09
N MET A 55 22.73 4.51 -16.19
CA MET A 55 22.63 3.27 -16.96
C MET A 55 21.41 3.39 -17.85
N GLY A 56 21.59 3.62 -19.14
CA GLY A 56 20.52 3.72 -20.15
C GLY A 56 19.74 2.42 -20.40
N GLY A 57 19.32 1.74 -19.34
CA GLY A 57 18.56 0.50 -19.33
C GLY A 57 17.20 0.70 -18.70
N GLY A 58 16.19 0.89 -19.55
CA GLY A 58 14.77 0.64 -19.25
C GLY A 58 14.15 1.50 -18.15
N ARG A 59 13.46 2.57 -18.56
CA ARG A 59 12.43 3.22 -17.74
C ARG A 59 11.38 2.16 -17.34
N SER A 60 11.39 1.69 -16.11
CA SER A 60 10.25 0.97 -15.54
C SER A 60 9.23 2.02 -15.11
N ASN A 61 8.43 2.50 -16.05
CA ASN A 61 7.27 3.32 -15.71
C ASN A 61 6.27 2.40 -15.00
N TYR A 62 6.13 2.58 -13.69
CA TYR A 62 5.11 1.89 -12.92
C TYR A 62 3.74 2.36 -13.40
N VAL A 63 2.83 1.42 -13.65
CA VAL A 63 1.44 1.73 -14.01
C VAL A 63 0.59 1.60 -12.77
N VAL A 64 0.23 2.75 -12.20
CA VAL A 64 -0.78 2.83 -11.15
C VAL A 64 -2.12 3.07 -11.80
N SER A 65 -3.09 2.21 -11.51
CA SER A 65 -4.42 2.33 -12.07
C SER A 65 -5.49 2.15 -11.01
N ARG A 66 -6.58 2.87 -11.22
CA ARG A 66 -7.85 2.63 -10.56
C ARG A 66 -8.73 1.93 -11.58
N GLU A 67 -9.26 0.77 -11.21
CA GLU A 67 -10.18 0.00 -12.06
C GLU A 67 -9.65 -0.32 -13.48
N ARG A 68 -8.47 -0.96 -13.61
CA ARG A 68 -8.10 -1.70 -14.84
C ARG A 68 -7.67 -3.13 -14.50
N GLY A 69 -7.98 -4.07 -15.40
CA GLY A 69 -7.71 -5.50 -15.26
C GLY A 69 -8.94 -6.35 -14.89
N ASN A 70 -8.79 -7.68 -14.94
CA ASN A 70 -9.89 -8.66 -14.74
C ASN A 70 -10.49 -8.64 -13.32
N ALA A 71 -9.84 -8.01 -12.34
CA ALA A 71 -10.32 -7.91 -10.97
C ALA A 71 -10.33 -6.45 -10.51
N ARG A 72 -11.51 -6.01 -10.06
CA ARG A 72 -11.87 -4.65 -9.66
C ARG A 72 -11.12 -4.21 -8.40
N GLY A 73 -9.82 -3.94 -8.57
CA GLY A 73 -8.95 -3.33 -7.58
C GLY A 73 -9.38 -1.91 -7.22
N ASP A 74 -9.41 -1.55 -5.93
CA ASP A 74 -9.57 -0.15 -5.52
C ASP A 74 -8.38 0.69 -6.04
N VAL A 75 -7.16 0.16 -5.91
CA VAL A 75 -5.93 0.63 -6.58
C VAL A 75 -5.08 -0.59 -6.99
N VAL A 76 -4.48 -0.56 -8.17
CA VAL A 76 -3.63 -1.65 -8.71
C VAL A 76 -2.32 -1.07 -9.23
N VAL A 77 -1.19 -1.72 -8.91
CA VAL A 77 0.14 -1.36 -9.40
C VAL A 77 0.71 -2.50 -10.25
N ASP A 78 1.07 -2.20 -11.50
CA ASP A 78 1.67 -3.12 -12.49
C ASP A 78 0.90 -4.45 -12.68
N ASP A 79 -0.42 -4.44 -12.49
CA ASP A 79 -1.26 -5.66 -12.45
C ASP A 79 -0.72 -6.76 -11.50
N THR A 80 0.12 -6.37 -10.53
CA THR A 80 0.91 -7.25 -9.68
C THR A 80 0.53 -7.08 -8.22
N VAL A 81 0.29 -5.85 -7.79
CA VAL A 81 -0.12 -5.50 -6.42
C VAL A 81 -1.55 -4.98 -6.44
N GLY A 82 -2.47 -5.72 -5.81
CA GLY A 82 -3.85 -5.28 -5.60
C GLY A 82 -4.00 -4.65 -4.22
N ILE A 83 -4.57 -3.44 -4.14
CA ILE A 83 -4.83 -2.74 -2.89
C ILE A 83 -6.34 -2.66 -2.69
N GLU A 84 -6.83 -3.18 -1.57
CA GLU A 84 -8.24 -3.08 -1.15
C GLU A 84 -8.32 -2.11 0.03
N MET A 85 -9.15 -1.08 -0.09
CA MET A 85 -9.20 0.03 0.86
C MET A 85 -10.49 0.04 1.66
N LYS A 86 -10.42 0.41 2.94
CA LYS A 86 -11.58 0.63 3.79
C LYS A 86 -11.48 1.97 4.51
N ARG A 87 -12.53 2.77 4.42
CA ARG A 87 -12.68 3.97 5.24
C ARG A 87 -13.32 3.59 6.57
N HIS A 88 -12.75 4.09 7.67
CA HIS A 88 -13.30 3.97 9.03
C HIS A 88 -13.68 2.53 9.34
N PHE A 89 -12.69 1.64 9.25
CA PHE A 89 -12.93 0.20 9.33
C PHE A 89 -13.67 -0.16 10.63
N SER A 90 -14.80 -0.85 10.45
CA SER A 90 -15.71 -1.27 11.50
C SER A 90 -16.10 -2.74 11.36
N ASN A 91 -16.68 -3.32 12.42
CA ASN A 91 -17.03 -4.74 12.48
C ASN A 91 -17.94 -5.22 11.34
N ASP A 92 -18.87 -4.38 10.87
CA ASP A 92 -19.80 -4.72 9.79
C ASP A 92 -19.09 -4.91 8.44
N GLN A 93 -17.91 -4.31 8.27
CA GLN A 93 -17.11 -4.43 7.06
C GLN A 93 -16.24 -5.70 7.04
N LYS A 94 -16.05 -6.41 8.16
CA LYS A 94 -15.17 -7.60 8.25
C LYS A 94 -15.48 -8.66 7.20
N ARG A 95 -16.75 -9.07 7.11
CA ARG A 95 -17.17 -10.15 6.19
C ARG A 95 -16.99 -9.73 4.74
N LYS A 96 -17.28 -8.46 4.43
CA LYS A 96 -17.12 -7.90 3.08
C LYS A 96 -15.64 -7.84 2.70
N LEU A 97 -14.80 -7.26 3.56
CA LEU A 97 -13.36 -7.18 3.35
C LEU A 97 -12.75 -8.57 3.13
N ARG A 98 -13.15 -9.57 3.92
CA ARG A 98 -12.67 -10.95 3.74
C ARG A 98 -12.94 -11.48 2.33
N GLY A 99 -14.18 -11.36 1.85
CA GLY A 99 -14.53 -11.81 0.50
C GLY A 99 -13.74 -11.08 -0.59
N GLN A 100 -13.56 -9.76 -0.44
CA GLN A 100 -12.77 -8.97 -1.39
C GLN A 100 -11.29 -9.38 -1.42
N LEU A 101 -10.69 -9.66 -0.26
CA LEU A 101 -9.30 -10.14 -0.18
C LEU A 101 -9.15 -11.56 -0.75
N GLU A 102 -10.15 -12.42 -0.58
CA GLU A 102 -10.21 -13.74 -1.24
C GLU A 102 -10.27 -13.58 -2.77
N ASP A 103 -11.16 -12.71 -3.28
CA ASP A 103 -11.30 -12.43 -4.72
C ASP A 103 -10.01 -11.85 -5.33
N TYR A 104 -9.31 -10.97 -4.60
CA TYR A 104 -8.05 -10.40 -5.08
C TYR A 104 -6.94 -11.44 -5.13
N ALA A 105 -6.92 -12.39 -4.19
CA ALA A 105 -5.89 -13.42 -4.15
C ALA A 105 -5.93 -14.38 -5.35
N ASP A 106 -7.10 -14.52 -5.99
CA ASP A 106 -7.23 -15.29 -7.22
C ASP A 106 -6.60 -14.59 -8.44
N ASN A 107 -6.36 -13.28 -8.34
CA ASN A 107 -5.94 -12.45 -9.47
C ASN A 107 -4.56 -11.81 -9.29
N TYR A 108 -4.12 -11.60 -8.05
CA TYR A 108 -2.87 -10.90 -7.74
C TYR A 108 -1.95 -11.74 -6.85
N PRO A 109 -0.64 -11.77 -7.15
CA PRO A 109 0.35 -12.40 -6.28
C PRO A 109 0.61 -11.62 -4.98
N TYR A 110 0.30 -10.33 -4.94
CA TYR A 110 0.44 -9.48 -3.75
C TYR A 110 -0.83 -8.69 -3.50
N VAL A 111 -1.34 -8.71 -2.27
CA VAL A 111 -2.56 -8.00 -1.87
C VAL A 111 -2.33 -7.19 -0.60
N ILE A 112 -2.74 -5.92 -0.62
CA ILE A 112 -2.61 -5.01 0.53
C ILE A 112 -4.02 -4.61 0.98
N ALA A 113 -4.36 -4.91 2.24
CA ALA A 113 -5.54 -4.37 2.88
C ALA A 113 -5.17 -3.06 3.59
N LEU A 114 -5.82 -1.96 3.22
CA LEU A 114 -5.53 -0.62 3.75
C LEU A 114 -6.74 0.01 4.43
N ALA A 115 -6.67 0.18 5.75
CA ALA A 115 -7.67 0.94 6.50
C ALA A 115 -7.27 2.42 6.60
N CYS A 116 -8.04 3.30 5.96
CA CYS A 116 -7.98 4.75 6.16
C CYS A 116 -8.89 5.15 7.32
N GLY A 117 -8.32 5.17 8.51
CA GLY A 117 -9.05 5.28 9.76
C GLY A 117 -9.57 3.92 10.23
N ILE A 118 -9.40 3.65 11.52
CA ILE A 118 -9.79 2.39 12.14
C ILE A 118 -10.60 2.68 13.40
N ASP A 119 -11.86 2.26 13.40
CA ASP A 119 -12.75 2.40 14.55
C ASP A 119 -12.78 1.09 15.36
N ASP A 120 -12.59 -0.06 14.70
CA ASP A 120 -12.51 -1.39 15.32
C ASP A 120 -11.13 -2.05 15.10
N THR A 121 -10.21 -1.81 16.04
CA THR A 121 -8.84 -2.37 15.97
C THR A 121 -8.81 -3.88 16.20
N ASP A 122 -9.64 -4.39 17.11
CA ASP A 122 -9.70 -5.82 17.42
C ASP A 122 -10.23 -6.58 16.20
N GLY A 123 -11.23 -6.01 15.55
CA GLY A 123 -11.77 -6.57 14.34
C GLY A 123 -10.82 -6.61 13.16
N TRP A 124 -10.00 -5.58 13.00
CA TRP A 124 -8.95 -5.57 11.99
C TRP A 124 -7.93 -6.68 12.23
N ARG A 125 -7.45 -6.81 13.47
CA ARG A 125 -6.51 -7.87 13.88
C ARG A 125 -7.10 -9.26 13.68
N GLU A 126 -8.40 -9.44 13.87
CA GLU A 126 -9.07 -10.71 13.62
C GLU A 126 -9.01 -11.10 12.14
N VAL A 127 -9.24 -10.15 11.23
CA VAL A 127 -9.15 -10.39 9.77
C VAL A 127 -7.70 -10.68 9.39
N GLU A 128 -6.76 -9.82 9.82
CA GLU A 128 -5.32 -9.99 9.59
C GLU A 128 -4.83 -11.39 10.01
N ASN A 129 -5.12 -11.80 11.24
CA ASN A 129 -4.72 -13.11 11.76
C ASN A 129 -5.28 -14.26 10.93
N LYS A 130 -6.49 -14.16 10.36
CA LYS A 130 -7.05 -15.21 9.51
C LYS A 130 -6.25 -15.38 8.22
N PHE A 131 -5.79 -14.29 7.60
CA PHE A 131 -5.01 -14.37 6.36
C PHE A 131 -3.54 -14.75 6.62
N ILE A 132 -2.97 -14.33 7.75
CA ILE A 132 -1.60 -14.69 8.13
C ILE A 132 -1.52 -16.14 8.64
N GLN A 133 -2.45 -16.58 9.50
CA GLN A 133 -2.42 -17.91 10.11
C GLN A 133 -3.11 -18.98 9.26
N GLY A 134 -4.17 -18.62 8.52
CA GLY A 134 -5.02 -19.56 7.78
C GLY A 134 -4.40 -20.15 6.52
N ARG A 135 -3.20 -19.72 6.11
CA ARG A 135 -2.54 -20.20 4.88
C ARG A 135 -1.19 -20.90 5.14
N GLY A 136 -1.01 -21.56 6.27
CA GLY A 136 0.07 -22.56 6.39
C GLY A 136 -0.23 -23.86 5.64
N MET A 137 -0.12 -23.90 4.30
CA MET A 137 0.08 -25.07 3.40
C MET A 137 -0.43 -24.79 1.97
N GLY A 138 0.45 -24.43 1.03
CA GLY A 138 0.14 -24.39 -0.41
C GLY A 138 1.16 -23.58 -1.21
N MET A 139 1.70 -24.12 -2.31
CA MET A 139 2.88 -23.56 -3.01
C MET A 139 2.61 -22.38 -3.96
N ASN A 140 1.42 -21.77 -3.99
CA ASN A 140 1.10 -20.58 -4.80
C ASN A 140 0.30 -19.59 -3.95
N GLN A 141 0.93 -18.96 -2.96
CA GLN A 141 0.21 -18.11 -2.02
C GLN A 141 0.45 -16.64 -2.33
N THR A 142 -0.65 -15.96 -2.65
CA THR A 142 -0.74 -14.50 -2.55
C THR A 142 -0.19 -14.05 -1.20
N GLN A 143 0.73 -13.10 -1.23
CA GLN A 143 1.23 -12.46 -0.03
C GLN A 143 0.29 -11.32 0.38
N PHE A 144 -0.14 -11.32 1.65
CA PHE A 144 -1.00 -10.29 2.20
C PHE A 144 -0.23 -9.35 3.13
N THR A 145 -0.52 -8.06 3.04
CA THR A 145 -0.09 -7.05 4.02
C THR A 145 -1.28 -6.24 4.49
N PHE A 146 -1.35 -6.00 5.80
CA PHE A 146 -2.41 -5.23 6.44
C PHE A 146 -1.82 -3.93 7.00
N ILE A 147 -2.33 -2.79 6.52
CA ILE A 147 -1.88 -1.47 6.95
C ILE A 147 -3.10 -0.67 7.44
N ALA A 148 -2.95 -0.03 8.59
CA ALA A 148 -3.98 0.85 9.15
C ALA A 148 -3.42 2.25 9.39
N LYS A 149 -4.12 3.27 8.91
CA LYS A 149 -3.82 4.69 9.10
C LYS A 149 -4.71 5.25 10.20
N ARG A 150 -4.09 5.91 11.19
CA ARG A 150 -4.81 6.54 12.29
C ARG A 150 -5.31 7.92 11.85
N ARG A 151 -6.57 8.21 12.16
CA ARG A 151 -7.25 9.47 11.78
C ARG A 151 -6.57 10.70 12.40
N GLU A 152 -5.93 10.52 13.55
CA GLU A 152 -5.20 11.59 14.25
C GLU A 152 -3.99 12.11 13.45
N ASN A 153 -3.44 11.30 12.53
CA ASN A 153 -2.27 11.68 11.71
C ASN A 153 -2.68 12.23 10.32
N PHE A 154 -3.96 12.44 10.06
CA PHE A 154 -4.41 12.91 8.74
C PHE A 154 -4.10 14.40 8.59
N GLY A 155 -3.65 14.80 7.39
CA GLY A 155 -3.20 16.16 7.10
C GLY A 155 -1.79 16.49 7.60
N GLU A 156 -1.12 15.53 8.25
CA GLU A 156 0.31 15.63 8.53
C GLU A 156 1.15 15.27 7.29
N GLU A 157 2.39 15.73 7.26
CA GLU A 157 3.35 15.38 6.21
C GLU A 157 3.59 13.87 6.14
N HIS A 158 3.85 13.35 4.93
CA HIS A 158 4.21 11.96 4.71
C HIS A 158 5.50 11.61 5.47
N ASP A 159 5.52 10.41 6.05
CA ASP A 159 6.58 9.97 6.95
C ASP A 159 7.42 8.89 6.28
N PHE A 160 8.38 9.31 5.47
CA PHE A 160 9.28 8.41 4.76
C PHE A 160 10.31 7.71 5.67
N GLY A 161 10.15 7.76 7.00
CA GLY A 161 11.07 7.15 7.93
C GLY A 161 12.40 7.88 7.93
N GLY A 162 12.49 8.99 8.67
CA GLY A 162 13.76 9.67 8.91
C GLY A 162 14.72 8.74 9.66
N GLY A 163 15.75 8.24 8.97
CA GLY A 163 16.89 7.62 9.63
C GLY A 163 17.44 8.53 10.72
N GLY A 164 17.57 8.02 11.94
CA GLY A 164 18.39 8.68 12.94
C GLY A 164 19.84 8.76 12.49
N GLY A 165 20.39 9.99 12.43
CA GLY A 165 21.82 10.31 12.25
C GLY A 165 22.15 10.85 10.86
N PHE A 166 22.53 12.11 10.65
CA PHE A 166 23.52 12.92 11.36
C PHE A 166 23.05 14.37 11.56
N GLY A 167 22.77 14.75 12.82
CA GLY A 167 22.66 16.14 13.27
C GLY A 167 23.54 16.43 14.50
N GLY A 168 24.49 15.55 14.77
CA GLY A 168 25.46 15.72 15.85
C GLY A 168 26.62 16.62 15.45
N GLY A 169 26.49 17.91 15.78
CA GLY A 169 27.62 18.79 16.08
C GLY A 169 28.25 19.55 14.91
N ILE A 170 27.92 20.84 14.79
CA ILE A 170 28.87 21.94 15.02
C ILE A 170 28.10 23.12 15.67
N PRO A 171 28.19 23.35 17.00
CA PRO A 171 28.02 24.70 17.53
C PRO A 171 29.38 25.40 17.41
N GLY A 172 29.48 26.32 16.46
CA GLY A 172 30.72 27.01 16.17
C GLY A 172 30.50 28.17 15.24
N LEU A 173 29.66 29.12 15.65
CA LEU A 173 29.81 30.58 15.48
C LEU A 173 28.97 31.28 16.55
#